data_AF-A0A933T246-F1
#
_entry.id   AF-A0A933T246-F1
#
_cell.length_a   1.000
_cell.length_b   1.000
_cell.length_c   1.000
_cell.angle_alpha   90.00
_cell.angle_beta   90.00
_cell.angle_gamma   90.00
#
_symmetry.space_group_name_H-M   'P 1'
#
loop_
_entity.id
_entity.type
_entity.pdbx_description
1 polymer ?
#
loop_
_entity_poly.entity_id
_entity_poly.type
_entity_poly.pdbx_seq_one_letter_code
_entity_poly.pdbx_strand_id
1 'polypeptide(L)'
;MSVISLRLKDREIKRINELSKMGHKDKSAVARELIDYGWEFLMLKLYREGKLSLSALSEKLELSISEAIDLLSEFGVESPIDYDDYLKGFEAFK
;
A
#
# COMPACT_ATOMS: atom_id res chain seq x y z
N MET A 1 -9.88 -11.61 16.94
CA MET A 1 -10.30 -10.46 16.13
C MET A 1 -11.27 -9.61 16.92
N SER A 2 -11.17 -8.29 16.83
CA SER A 2 -12.20 -7.36 17.28
C SER A 2 -13.31 -7.23 16.23
N VAL A 3 -14.52 -6.90 16.66
CA VAL A 3 -15.67 -6.65 15.77
C VAL A 3 -15.97 -5.16 15.78
N ILE A 4 -16.09 -4.57 14.60
CA ILE A 4 -16.49 -3.17 14.43
C ILE A 4 -17.78 -3.14 13.62
N SER A 5 -18.78 -2.38 14.09
CA SER A 5 -20.02 -2.12 13.34
C SER A 5 -19.93 -0.77 12.65
N LEU A 6 -20.10 -0.73 11.33
CA LEU A 6 -20.02 0.47 10.51
C LEU A 6 -21.32 0.66 9.73
N ARG A 7 -21.79 1.91 9.64
CA ARG A 7 -22.88 2.28 8.74
C ARG A 7 -22.30 2.67 7.39
N LEU A 8 -22.64 1.90 6.36
CA LEU A 8 -22.24 2.14 4.98
C LEU A 8 -23.43 2.65 4.17
N LYS A 9 -23.20 3.45 3.13
CA LYS A 9 -24.26 3.82 2.20
C LYS A 9 -24.47 2.66 1.23
N ASP A 10 -25.61 2.69 0.54
CA ASP A 10 -26.00 1.62 -0.38
C ASP A 10 -24.97 1.39 -1.50
N ARG A 11 -24.28 2.46 -1.93
CA ARG A 11 -23.22 2.39 -2.93
C ARG A 11 -22.05 1.53 -2.48
N GLU A 12 -21.58 1.69 -1.25
CA GLU A 12 -20.45 0.90 -0.74
C GLU A 12 -20.86 -0.57 -0.55
N ILE A 13 -22.08 -0.81 -0.02
CA ILE A 13 -22.62 -2.17 0.12
C ILE A 13 -22.72 -2.86 -1.25
N LYS A 14 -23.18 -2.14 -2.29
CA LYS A 14 -23.28 -2.67 -3.65
C LYS A 14 -21.90 -3.11 -4.18
N ARG A 15 -20.86 -2.29 -4.02
CA ARG A 15 -19.49 -2.62 -4.45
C ARG A 15 -18.94 -3.86 -3.73
N ILE A 16 -19.14 -3.97 -2.42
CA ILE A 16 -18.71 -5.14 -1.64
C ILE A 16 -19.43 -6.41 -2.14
N ASN A 17 -20.74 -6.30 -2.43
CA ASN A 17 -21.50 -7.44 -2.97
C ASN A 17 -21.03 -7.87 -4.36
N GLU A 18 -20.70 -6.92 -5.23
CA GLU A 18 -20.18 -7.20 -6.58
C GLU A 18 -18.84 -7.94 -6.49
N LEU A 19 -17.89 -7.43 -5.70
CA LEU A 19 -16.59 -8.05 -5.50
C LEU A 19 -16.68 -9.43 -4.81
N SER A 20 -17.58 -9.58 -3.83
CA SER A 20 -17.87 -10.86 -3.17
C SER A 20 -18.31 -11.92 -4.16
N LYS A 21 -19.17 -11.55 -5.13
CA LYS A 21 -19.61 -12.47 -6.20
C LYS A 21 -18.48 -12.81 -7.17
N MET A 22 -17.67 -11.82 -7.56
CA MET A 22 -16.57 -12.02 -8.50
C MET A 22 -15.46 -12.91 -7.92
N GLY A 23 -15.11 -12.70 -6.65
CA GLY A 23 -14.02 -13.41 -5.98
C GLY A 23 -14.45 -14.71 -5.29
N HIS A 24 -15.75 -15.05 -5.27
CA HIS A 24 -16.30 -16.14 -4.46
C HIS A 24 -15.91 -16.07 -2.97
N LYS A 25 -15.82 -14.85 -2.41
CA LYS A 25 -15.46 -14.58 -1.01
C LYS A 25 -16.66 -14.03 -0.24
N ASP A 26 -16.68 -14.22 1.08
CA ASP A 26 -17.68 -13.58 1.92
C ASP A 26 -17.47 -12.06 1.99
N LYS A 27 -18.53 -11.31 2.33
CA LYS A 27 -18.50 -9.85 2.35
C LYS A 27 -17.51 -9.30 3.37
N SER A 28 -17.30 -9.99 4.49
CA SER A 28 -16.39 -9.55 5.55
C SER A 28 -14.93 -9.76 5.16
N ALA A 29 -14.62 -10.82 4.41
CA ALA A 29 -13.31 -10.99 3.77
C ALA A 29 -13.05 -9.88 2.76
N VAL A 30 -13.98 -9.63 1.83
CA VAL A 30 -13.84 -8.55 0.83
C VAL A 30 -13.70 -7.18 1.49
N ALA A 31 -14.48 -6.89 2.53
CA ALA A 31 -14.39 -5.62 3.24
C ALA A 31 -13.02 -5.42 3.90
N ARG A 32 -12.43 -6.49 4.47
CA ARG A 32 -11.08 -6.43 5.04
C ARG A 32 -10.03 -6.19 3.96
N GLU A 33 -10.07 -6.93 2.85
CA GLU A 33 -9.16 -6.73 1.72
C GLU A 33 -9.22 -5.30 1.18
N LEU A 34 -10.42 -4.73 1.05
CA LEU A 34 -10.55 -3.33 0.63
C LEU A 34 -10.00 -2.31 1.63
N ILE A 35 -10.05 -2.62 2.93
CA ILE A 35 -9.42 -1.78 3.96
C ILE A 35 -7.91 -1.85 3.82
N ASP A 36 -7.35 -3.05 3.62
CA ASP A 36 -5.91 -3.26 3.44
C ASP A 36 -5.40 -2.55 2.19
N TYR A 37 -6.08 -2.73 1.04
CA TYR A 37 -5.76 -1.98 -0.19
C TYR A 37 -5.91 -0.46 -0.02
N GLY A 38 -6.90 -0.02 0.76
CA GLY A 38 -7.08 1.39 1.08
C GLY A 38 -5.93 1.97 1.90
N TRP A 39 -5.39 1.18 2.84
CA TRP A 39 -4.21 1.53 3.62
C TRP A 39 -2.96 1.64 2.73
N GLU A 40 -2.68 0.61 1.93
CA GLU A 40 -1.55 0.58 0.99
C GLU A 40 -1.58 1.79 0.05
N PHE A 41 -2.72 2.02 -0.59
CA PHE A 41 -2.89 3.14 -1.51
C PHE A 41 -2.66 4.51 -0.83
N LEU A 42 -3.13 4.68 0.41
CA LEU A 42 -2.90 5.91 1.16
C LEU A 42 -1.41 6.12 1.45
N MET A 43 -0.68 5.07 1.84
CA MET A 43 0.76 5.16 2.11
C MET A 43 1.53 5.51 0.83
N LEU A 44 1.23 4.85 -0.28
CA LEU A 44 1.82 5.15 -1.60
C LEU A 44 1.56 6.61 -2.01
N LYS A 45 0.33 7.10 -1.81
CA LYS A 45 -0.03 8.49 -2.10
C LYS A 45 0.79 9.48 -1.26
N LEU A 46 0.93 9.23 0.04
CA LEU A 46 1.71 10.10 0.93
C LEU A 46 3.20 10.09 0.59
N TYR A 47 3.77 8.95 0.22
CA TYR A 47 5.13 8.85 -0.28
C TYR A 47 5.32 9.68 -1.56
N ARG A 48 4.43 9.53 -2.54
CA ARG A 48 4.46 10.29 -3.79
C ARG A 48 4.33 11.81 -3.57
N GLU A 49 3.59 12.23 -2.55
CA GLU A 49 3.47 13.64 -2.15
C GLU A 49 4.68 14.16 -1.35
N GLY A 50 5.71 13.33 -1.12
CA GLY A 50 6.90 13.67 -0.34
C GLY A 50 6.66 13.75 1.17
N LYS A 51 5.51 13.27 1.66
CA LYS A 51 5.13 13.31 3.09
C LYS A 51 5.62 12.09 3.87
N LEU A 52 6.06 11.05 3.17
CA LEU A 52 6.70 9.87 3.76
C LEU A 52 8.06 9.66 3.10
N SER A 53 9.07 9.32 3.91
CA SER A 53 10.32 8.77 3.41
C SER A 53 10.14 7.30 3.02
N LEU A 54 11.11 6.74 2.29
CA LEU A 54 11.09 5.31 1.93
C LEU A 54 11.12 4.41 3.17
N SER A 55 11.92 4.74 4.20
CA SER A 55 11.94 3.94 5.43
C SER A 55 10.64 4.04 6.21
N ALA A 56 10.00 5.21 6.23
CA ALA A 56 8.71 5.39 6.88
C ALA A 56 7.61 4.63 6.13
N LEU A 57 7.67 4.61 4.79
CA LEU A 57 6.77 3.82 3.96
C LEU A 57 6.93 2.32 4.26
N SER A 58 8.16 1.81 4.26
CA SER A 58 8.44 0.39 4.51
C SER A 58 7.99 -0.04 5.91
N GLU A 59 8.23 0.79 6.93
CA GLU A 59 7.75 0.53 8.29
C GLU A 59 6.21 0.49 8.37
N LYS A 60 5.51 1.43 7.71
CA LYS A 60 4.04 1.49 7.74
C LYS A 60 3.35 0.36 6.97
N LEU A 61 4.03 -0.20 5.99
CA LEU A 61 3.55 -1.34 5.21
C LEU A 61 4.08 -2.68 5.73
N GLU A 62 4.89 -2.67 6.79
CA GLU A 62 5.54 -3.87 7.34
C GLU A 62 6.38 -4.63 6.30
N LEU A 63 7.01 -3.89 5.38
CA LEU A 63 7.87 -4.39 4.31
C LEU A 63 9.33 -4.10 4.62
N SER A 64 10.23 -4.90 4.06
CA SER A 64 11.62 -4.48 3.90
C SER A 64 11.73 -3.30 2.93
N ILE A 65 12.86 -2.59 2.97
CA ILE A 65 13.13 -1.49 2.04
C ILE A 65 13.10 -1.98 0.58
N SER A 66 13.62 -3.19 0.32
CA SER A 66 13.63 -3.77 -1.03
C SER A 66 12.21 -4.04 -1.52
N GLU A 67 11.38 -4.69 -0.70
CA GLU A 67 9.98 -4.97 -1.05
C GLU A 67 9.17 -3.67 -1.26
N ALA A 68 9.46 -2.63 -0.49
CA ALA A 68 8.84 -1.32 -0.71
C ALA A 68 9.26 -0.70 -2.05
N ILE A 69 10.51 -0.86 -2.49
CA ILE A 69 10.99 -0.40 -3.81
C ILE A 69 10.32 -1.20 -4.93
N ASP A 70 10.22 -2.52 -4.78
CA ASP A 70 9.55 -3.40 -5.74
C ASP A 70 8.07 -2.98 -5.88
N LEU A 71 7.38 -2.76 -4.75
CA LEU A 71 6.01 -2.27 -4.72
C LEU A 71 5.89 -0.90 -5.43
N LEU A 72 6.74 0.07 -5.13
CA LEU A 72 6.71 1.39 -5.79
C LEU A 72 6.87 1.25 -7.32
N SER A 73 7.71 0.32 -7.76
CA SER A 73 7.96 0.05 -9.17
C SER A 73 6.72 -0.51 -9.88
N GLU A 74 5.97 -1.40 -9.23
CA GLU A 74 4.70 -1.93 -9.77
C GLU A 74 3.65 -0.83 -10.01
N PHE A 75 3.65 0.21 -9.17
CA PHE A 75 2.73 1.35 -9.29
C PHE A 75 3.25 2.50 -10.15
N GLY A 76 4.38 2.30 -10.85
CA GLY A 76 4.98 3.32 -11.71
C GLY A 76 5.48 4.55 -10.96
N VAL A 77 5.79 4.40 -9.67
CA VAL A 77 6.47 5.44 -8.89
C VAL A 77 7.97 5.21 -9.10
N GLU A 78 8.53 5.91 -10.08
CA GLU A 78 9.97 5.88 -10.32
C GLU A 78 10.71 6.32 -9.06
N SER A 79 11.65 5.48 -8.63
CA SER A 79 12.53 5.81 -7.51
C SER A 79 13.28 7.11 -7.85
N PRO A 80 13.30 8.11 -6.95
CA PRO A 80 14.10 9.32 -7.16
C PRO A 80 15.61 9.06 -7.01
N ILE A 81 16.02 7.82 -6.72
CA ILE A 81 17.41 7.41 -6.52
C ILE A 81 18.00 7.05 -7.89
N ASP A 82 18.92 7.87 -8.37
CA ASP A 82 19.67 7.58 -9.61
C ASP A 82 20.87 6.66 -9.33
N TYR A 83 21.46 6.08 -10.37
CA TYR A 83 22.64 5.21 -10.30
C TYR A 83 23.80 5.87 -9.52
N ASP A 84 23.95 7.18 -9.66
CA ASP A 84 24.96 7.98 -8.95
C ASP A 84 24.70 8.04 -7.44
N ASP A 85 23.44 8.04 -7.00
CA ASP A 85 23.09 8.03 -5.57
C ASP A 85 23.32 6.67 -4.94
N TYR A 86 23.10 5.59 -5.70
CA TYR A 86 23.48 4.23 -5.29
C TYR A 86 24.99 4.11 -5.08
N LEU A 87 25.80 4.62 -6.02
CA LEU A 87 27.27 4.56 -5.93
C LEU A 87 27.81 5.33 -4.74
N LYS A 88 27.26 6.54 -4.48
CA LYS A 88 27.62 7.33 -3.29
C LYS A 88 27.30 6.60 -1.99
N GLY A 89 26.14 5.93 -1.93
CA GLY A 89 25.77 5.10 -0.78
C GLY A 89 26.78 3.96 -0.58
N PHE A 90 27.14 3.25 -1.65
CA PHE A 90 28.10 2.15 -1.59
C PHE A 90 29.50 2.61 -1.13
N GLU A 91 29.98 3.75 -1.62
CA GLU A 91 31.26 4.33 -1.21
C GLU A 91 31.27 4.76 0.26
N ALA A 92 30.15 5.26 0.79
CA ALA A 92 30.05 5.69 2.19
C ALA A 92 30.07 4.52 3.20
N PHE A 93 29.78 3.30 2.75
CA PHE A 93 29.83 2.07 3.56
C PHE A 93 31.16 1.30 3.44
N LYS A 94 32.11 1.81 2.63
CA LYS A 94 33.45 1.25 2.45
C LYS A 94 34.46 1.90 3.39
#